data_AF-G2GBC0-F1
#
_entry.id   AF-G2GBC0-F1
#
_cell.length_a   1.000
_cell.length_b   1.000
_cell.length_c   1.000
_cell.angle_alpha   90.00
_cell.angle_beta   90.00
_cell.angle_gamma   90.00
#
_symmetry.space_group_name_H-M   'P 1'
#
loop_
_entity.id
_entity.type
_entity.pdbx_description
1 polymer ?
#
loop_
_entity_poly.entity_id
_entity_poly.type
_entity_poly.pdbx_seq_one_letter_code
_entity_poly.pdbx_strand_id
1 'polypeptide(L)'
;MLPSEEMQLVSDHYDALGRALVDTLNHRDIQGGGWTHEPGWNVHGSLLLRHPANLGVSLVRMNTHRKGDAGRRLTIDGIYPSCWGGARVAPITVGMNRPALRIADEIVRRLMPDYLETLAEALKETRVAEENRRARVVMNRRLEGVLPGLSAAGSPRHPEPARSRSYWYGGQYSQGPTPVLASGNVTLRADATHMDLKLTDVPAELGLRILEMLRPSPVLEGVVTGRAIEPARAALPQAERLIPGELVDRTRSTDAEALPAGP
;
A
#
# COMPACT_ATOMS: atom_id res chain seq x y z
N MET A 1 0.16 -29.15 25.16
CA MET A 1 -0.77 -30.09 24.49
C MET A 1 0.11 -31.02 23.69
N LEU A 2 0.16 -32.31 24.02
CA LEU A 2 1.00 -33.27 23.28
C LEU A 2 0.35 -33.55 21.91
N PRO A 3 1.14 -33.77 20.83
CA PRO A 3 0.60 -34.18 19.54
C PRO A 3 -0.21 -35.48 19.69
N SER A 4 -1.29 -35.64 18.92
CA SER A 4 -1.99 -36.93 18.87
C SER A 4 -1.09 -38.01 18.26
N GLU A 5 -1.30 -39.28 18.62
CA GLU A 5 -0.55 -40.41 18.03
C GLU A 5 -0.62 -40.41 16.50
N GLU A 6 -1.78 -40.04 15.94
CA GLU A 6 -1.97 -39.90 14.49
C GLU A 6 -1.07 -38.79 13.89
N MET A 7 -0.98 -37.63 14.55
CA MET A 7 -0.07 -36.56 14.11
C MET A 7 1.39 -37.01 14.20
N GLN A 8 1.77 -37.78 15.23
CA GLN A 8 3.13 -38.30 15.37
C GLN A 8 3.48 -39.27 14.23
N LEU A 9 2.61 -40.24 13.94
CA LEU A 9 2.82 -41.19 12.83
C LEU A 9 2.93 -40.49 11.47
N VAL A 10 2.09 -39.47 11.24
CA VAL A 10 2.17 -38.64 10.03
C VAL A 10 3.49 -37.89 10.01
N SER A 11 3.87 -37.22 11.10
CA SER A 11 5.14 -36.48 11.18
C SER A 11 6.34 -37.39 10.91
N ASP A 12 6.41 -38.56 11.53
CA ASP A 12 7.51 -39.53 11.36
C ASP A 12 7.64 -40.00 9.90
N HIS A 13 6.51 -40.21 9.22
CA HIS A 13 6.50 -40.56 7.80
C HIS A 13 7.10 -39.45 6.93
N TYR A 14 6.70 -38.19 7.15
CA TYR A 14 7.22 -37.05 6.37
C TYR A 14 8.66 -36.70 6.75
N ASP A 15 9.06 -36.96 7.99
CA ASP A 15 10.44 -36.82 8.45
C ASP A 15 11.36 -37.83 7.76
N ALA A 16 10.94 -39.10 7.63
CA ALA A 16 11.66 -40.11 6.87
C ALA A 16 11.75 -39.78 5.37
N LEU A 17 10.65 -39.34 4.75
CA LEU A 17 10.65 -38.87 3.37
C LEU A 17 11.57 -37.66 3.19
N GLY A 18 11.55 -36.74 4.16
CA GLY A 18 12.38 -35.54 4.20
C GLY A 18 13.86 -35.84 4.20
N ARG A 19 14.30 -36.71 5.11
CA ARG A 19 15.68 -37.21 5.15
C ARG A 19 16.09 -37.79 3.80
N ALA A 20 15.30 -38.70 3.24
CA ALA A 20 15.63 -39.35 1.97
C ALA A 20 15.71 -38.36 0.79
N LEU A 21 14.86 -37.32 0.77
CA LEU A 21 14.90 -36.27 -0.25
C LEU A 21 16.15 -35.40 -0.10
N VAL A 22 16.45 -34.95 1.12
CA VAL A 22 17.64 -34.16 1.41
C VAL A 22 18.91 -34.92 1.07
N ASP A 23 19.01 -36.20 1.46
CA ASP A 23 20.15 -37.05 1.12
C ASP A 23 20.33 -37.15 -0.39
N THR A 24 19.23 -37.33 -1.13
CA THR A 24 19.26 -37.38 -2.60
C THR A 24 19.73 -36.06 -3.21
N LEU A 25 19.18 -34.94 -2.77
CA LEU A 25 19.52 -33.61 -3.30
C LEU A 25 20.98 -33.25 -2.99
N ASN A 26 21.45 -33.56 -1.78
CA ASN A 26 22.81 -33.31 -1.34
C ASN A 26 23.82 -34.23 -2.02
N HIS A 27 23.53 -35.52 -2.16
CA HIS A 27 24.42 -36.47 -2.84
C HIS A 27 24.63 -36.11 -4.31
N ARG A 28 23.61 -35.53 -4.96
CA ARG A 28 23.67 -35.08 -6.36
C ARG A 28 24.12 -33.64 -6.54
N ASP A 29 24.55 -32.99 -5.46
CA ASP A 29 25.03 -31.61 -5.45
C ASP A 29 24.05 -30.60 -6.08
N ILE A 30 22.75 -30.80 -5.88
CA ILE A 30 21.73 -29.92 -6.45
C ILE A 30 21.88 -28.53 -5.82
N GLN A 31 22.23 -27.54 -6.64
CA GLN A 31 22.52 -26.15 -6.22
C GLN A 31 23.70 -26.02 -5.24
N GLY A 32 24.63 -26.98 -5.23
CA GLY A 32 25.77 -26.99 -4.31
C GLY A 32 25.52 -27.71 -2.99
N GLY A 33 24.39 -28.43 -2.85
CA GLY A 33 24.07 -29.22 -1.66
C GLY A 33 23.71 -28.39 -0.42
N GLY A 34 23.77 -28.99 0.77
CA GLY A 34 23.42 -28.32 2.02
C GLY A 34 21.91 -28.17 2.27
N TRP A 35 21.08 -28.88 1.52
CA TRP A 35 19.65 -28.98 1.78
C TRP A 35 19.41 -29.55 3.19
N THR A 36 18.37 -29.06 3.84
CA THR A 36 17.85 -29.55 5.12
C THR A 36 16.34 -29.71 5.02
N HIS A 37 15.75 -30.43 5.96
CA HIS A 37 14.31 -30.60 6.00
C HIS A 37 13.70 -30.33 7.37
N GLU A 38 12.42 -29.99 7.36
CA GLU A 38 11.60 -29.79 8.55
C GLU A 38 10.22 -30.45 8.30
N PRO A 39 9.84 -31.51 9.04
CA PRO A 39 8.52 -32.09 8.93
C PRO A 39 7.47 -31.14 9.52
N GLY A 40 6.31 -31.08 8.89
CA GLY A 40 5.18 -30.29 9.38
C GLY A 40 4.34 -31.04 10.39
N TRP A 41 3.97 -30.35 11.47
CA TRP A 41 3.12 -30.88 12.54
C TRP A 41 1.64 -30.67 12.20
N ASN A 42 1.11 -31.43 11.24
CA ASN A 42 -0.30 -31.37 10.88
C ASN A 42 -0.85 -32.73 10.43
N VAL A 43 -2.17 -32.90 10.54
CA VAL A 43 -2.88 -34.14 10.21
C VAL A 43 -2.86 -34.51 8.72
N HIS A 44 -2.55 -33.54 7.86
CA HIS A 44 -2.53 -33.76 6.41
C HIS A 44 -1.17 -34.28 5.95
N GLY A 45 -0.12 -33.96 6.68
CA GLY A 45 1.24 -34.28 6.32
C GLY A 45 1.83 -33.22 5.39
N SER A 46 2.93 -32.64 5.84
CA SER A 46 3.73 -31.74 5.02
C SER A 46 5.19 -31.85 5.39
N LEU A 47 6.03 -31.37 4.48
CA LEU A 47 7.46 -31.34 4.63
C LEU A 47 7.99 -30.07 3.98
N LEU A 48 8.94 -29.45 4.65
CA LEU A 48 9.66 -28.30 4.16
C LEU A 48 11.09 -28.71 3.83
N LEU A 49 11.56 -28.38 2.64
CA LEU A 49 12.97 -28.46 2.26
C LEU A 49 13.53 -27.04 2.23
N ARG A 50 14.69 -26.83 2.85
CA ARG A 50 15.37 -25.53 2.90
C ARG A 50 16.80 -25.66 2.41
N HIS A 51 17.31 -24.58 1.81
CA HIS A 51 18.69 -24.46 1.35
C HIS A 51 19.32 -23.17 1.90
N PRO A 52 20.64 -23.16 2.18
CA PRO A 52 21.35 -21.98 2.68
C PRO A 52 21.25 -20.74 1.77
N ALA A 53 21.09 -20.94 0.46
CA ALA A 53 20.89 -19.86 -0.52
C ALA A 53 19.48 -19.24 -0.50
N ASN A 54 18.72 -19.39 0.60
CA ASN A 54 17.32 -18.97 0.72
C ASN A 54 16.35 -19.65 -0.26
N LEU A 55 16.71 -20.81 -0.82
CA LEU A 55 15.77 -21.66 -1.54
C LEU A 55 14.93 -22.42 -0.53
N GLY A 56 13.66 -22.61 -0.86
CA GLY A 56 12.81 -23.55 -0.15
C GLY A 56 11.80 -24.23 -1.05
N VAL A 57 11.45 -25.47 -0.73
CA VAL A 57 10.39 -26.22 -1.42
C VAL A 57 9.46 -26.78 -0.35
N SER A 58 8.16 -26.53 -0.51
CA SER A 58 7.12 -27.07 0.36
C SER A 58 6.47 -28.27 -0.32
N LEU A 59 6.35 -29.38 0.38
CA LEU A 59 5.60 -30.56 -0.04
C LEU A 59 4.43 -30.73 0.90
N VAL A 60 3.20 -30.70 0.36
CA VAL A 60 1.98 -30.81 1.15
C VAL A 60 1.05 -31.82 0.51
N ARG A 61 0.49 -32.73 1.31
CA ARG A 61 -0.61 -33.57 0.85
C ARG A 61 -1.92 -32.79 0.91
N MET A 62 -2.22 -32.14 -0.21
CA MET A 62 -3.51 -31.49 -0.43
C MET A 62 -4.59 -32.54 -0.74
N ASN A 63 -5.85 -32.21 -0.45
CA ASN A 63 -7.02 -33.03 -0.80
C ASN A 63 -7.07 -34.42 -0.15
N THR A 64 -6.73 -34.53 1.14
CA THR A 64 -6.79 -35.79 1.91
C THR A 64 -8.17 -36.46 1.90
N HIS A 65 -9.24 -35.69 1.67
CA HIS A 65 -10.62 -36.17 1.57
C HIS A 65 -10.91 -36.96 0.27
N ARG A 66 -10.06 -36.85 -0.77
CA ARG A 66 -10.28 -37.54 -2.05
C ARG A 66 -9.86 -39.01 -1.96
N LYS A 67 -10.63 -39.90 -2.58
CA LYS A 67 -10.34 -41.34 -2.63
C LYS A 67 -9.39 -41.69 -3.79
N GLY A 68 -8.72 -42.84 -3.68
CA GLY A 68 -7.85 -43.38 -4.73
C GLY A 68 -6.59 -42.53 -4.98
N ASP A 69 -6.10 -42.54 -6.21
CA ASP A 69 -4.85 -41.87 -6.60
C ASP A 69 -4.87 -40.36 -6.40
N ALA A 70 -6.06 -39.74 -6.47
CA ALA A 70 -6.21 -38.30 -6.28
C ALA A 70 -5.89 -37.86 -4.84
N GLY A 71 -6.16 -38.71 -3.83
CA GLY A 71 -5.84 -38.44 -2.42
C GLY A 71 -4.45 -38.90 -1.98
N ARG A 72 -3.68 -39.49 -2.91
CA ARG A 72 -2.31 -40.00 -2.69
C ARG A 72 -1.28 -39.19 -3.48
N ARG A 73 -1.48 -37.87 -3.52
CA ARG A 73 -0.65 -36.93 -4.26
C ARG A 73 -0.04 -35.89 -3.32
N LEU A 74 1.23 -35.56 -3.57
CA LEU A 74 1.92 -34.45 -2.94
C LEU A 74 1.90 -33.26 -3.91
N THR A 75 1.44 -32.13 -3.41
CA THR A 75 1.59 -30.82 -4.07
C THR A 75 2.91 -30.25 -3.65
N ILE A 76 3.73 -29.86 -4.62
CA ILE A 76 5.06 -29.31 -4.39
C ILE A 76 5.07 -27.88 -4.90
N ASP A 77 5.44 -26.95 -4.03
CA ASP A 77 5.46 -25.51 -4.29
C ASP A 77 6.81 -24.89 -3.90
N GLY A 78 7.18 -23.82 -4.59
CA GLY A 78 8.34 -22.99 -4.25
C GLY A 78 8.03 -22.07 -3.06
N ILE A 79 9.07 -21.64 -2.35
CA ILE A 79 8.94 -20.77 -1.18
C ILE A 79 9.52 -19.42 -1.49
N TYR A 80 8.69 -18.41 -1.32
CA TYR A 80 9.04 -17.03 -1.60
C TYR A 80 9.10 -16.22 -0.30
N PRO A 81 9.91 -15.15 -0.25
CA PRO A 81 9.85 -14.18 0.83
C PRO A 81 8.41 -13.68 1.06
N SER A 82 8.04 -13.42 2.32
CA SER A 82 6.68 -13.05 2.70
C SER A 82 6.18 -11.75 2.05
N CYS A 83 7.09 -10.88 1.61
CA CYS A 83 6.77 -9.63 0.92
C CYS A 83 6.62 -9.77 -0.60
N TRP A 84 6.89 -10.93 -1.18
CA TRP A 84 6.73 -11.16 -2.61
C TRP A 84 5.25 -11.18 -3.01
N GLY A 85 4.85 -10.18 -3.80
CA GLY A 85 3.49 -10.04 -4.34
C GLY A 85 3.35 -10.39 -5.83
N GLY A 86 4.45 -10.74 -6.50
CA GLY A 86 4.47 -11.10 -7.92
C GLY A 86 3.89 -12.48 -8.22
N ALA A 87 3.86 -12.82 -9.50
CA ALA A 87 3.42 -14.14 -9.96
C ALA A 87 4.33 -15.23 -9.36
N ARG A 88 3.72 -16.36 -8.98
CA ARG A 88 4.43 -17.53 -8.48
C ARG A 88 4.42 -18.61 -9.54
N VAL A 89 5.47 -19.42 -9.56
CA VAL A 89 5.50 -20.64 -10.38
C VAL A 89 4.36 -21.57 -9.99
N ALA A 90 3.75 -22.20 -10.97
CA ALA A 90 2.68 -23.15 -10.73
C ALA A 90 3.21 -24.37 -9.96
N PRO A 91 2.51 -24.82 -8.91
CA PRO A 91 2.94 -25.99 -8.15
C PRO A 91 2.86 -27.25 -9.02
N ILE A 92 3.77 -28.18 -8.79
CA ILE A 92 3.73 -29.50 -9.43
C ILE A 92 3.05 -30.51 -8.51
N THR A 93 2.61 -31.64 -9.08
CA THR A 93 2.03 -32.73 -8.31
C THR A 93 2.73 -34.04 -8.63
N VAL A 94 3.04 -34.81 -7.60
CA VAL A 94 3.66 -36.14 -7.70
C VAL A 94 2.90 -37.15 -6.84
N GLY A 95 3.03 -38.44 -7.16
CA GLY A 95 2.46 -39.50 -6.32
C GLY A 95 3.23 -39.64 -5.01
N MET A 96 2.53 -39.76 -3.89
CA MET A 96 3.10 -39.86 -2.54
C MET A 96 3.97 -41.11 -2.35
N ASN A 97 3.62 -42.21 -3.03
CA ASN A 97 4.32 -43.49 -2.90
C ASN A 97 5.53 -43.61 -3.83
N ARG A 98 5.93 -42.53 -4.53
CA ARG A 98 7.10 -42.57 -5.41
C ARG A 98 8.38 -42.60 -4.57
N PRO A 99 9.44 -43.29 -5.04
CA PRO A 99 10.75 -43.22 -4.39
C PRO A 99 11.26 -41.78 -4.31
N ALA A 100 11.97 -41.42 -3.24
CA ALA A 100 12.52 -40.09 -3.01
C ALA A 100 13.34 -39.59 -4.22
N LEU A 101 14.15 -40.46 -4.82
CA LEU A 101 14.92 -40.16 -6.04
C LEU A 101 14.04 -39.63 -7.19
N ARG A 102 12.89 -40.26 -7.42
CA ARG A 102 11.96 -39.86 -8.48
C ARG A 102 11.23 -38.58 -8.15
N ILE A 103 10.94 -38.32 -6.88
CA ILE A 103 10.35 -37.05 -6.43
C ILE A 103 11.38 -35.93 -6.64
N ALA A 104 12.63 -36.13 -6.23
CA ALA A 104 13.72 -35.18 -6.44
C ALA A 104 13.93 -34.88 -7.94
N ASP A 105 13.92 -35.90 -8.81
CA ASP A 105 13.99 -35.69 -10.27
C ASP A 105 12.87 -34.80 -10.81
N GLU A 106 11.64 -34.98 -10.33
CA GLU A 106 10.50 -34.17 -10.76
C GLU A 106 10.60 -32.73 -10.24
N ILE A 107 11.09 -32.53 -9.01
CA ILE A 107 11.39 -31.19 -8.46
C ILE A 107 12.41 -30.49 -9.35
N VAL A 108 13.56 -31.13 -9.60
CA VAL A 108 14.66 -30.56 -10.39
C VAL A 108 14.24 -30.28 -11.82
N ARG A 109 13.45 -31.16 -12.44
CA ARG A 109 13.09 -31.05 -13.86
C ARG A 109 11.92 -30.11 -14.13
N ARG A 110 10.92 -30.05 -13.24
CA ARG A 110 9.65 -29.36 -13.50
C ARG A 110 9.39 -28.13 -12.65
N LEU A 111 9.99 -28.04 -11.46
CA LEU A 111 9.79 -26.90 -10.56
C LEU A 111 10.99 -25.98 -10.58
N MET A 112 12.20 -26.53 -10.42
CA MET A 112 13.40 -25.73 -10.17
C MET A 112 13.73 -24.69 -11.26
N PRO A 113 13.64 -24.96 -12.57
CA PRO A 113 14.08 -23.99 -13.57
C PRO A 113 13.35 -22.65 -13.43
N ASP A 114 12.02 -22.68 -13.47
CA ASP A 114 11.18 -21.48 -13.37
C ASP A 114 11.21 -20.89 -11.95
N TYR A 115 11.33 -21.76 -10.93
CA TYR A 115 11.38 -21.34 -9.53
C TYR A 115 12.64 -20.55 -9.21
N LEU A 116 13.80 -20.96 -9.73
CA LEU A 116 15.06 -20.27 -9.52
C LEU A 116 15.03 -18.86 -10.13
N GLU A 117 14.45 -18.72 -11.32
CA GLU A 117 14.28 -17.42 -11.98
C GLU A 117 13.35 -16.50 -11.17
N THR A 118 12.18 -17.01 -10.79
CA THR A 118 11.19 -16.24 -10.00
C THR A 118 11.74 -15.88 -8.61
N LEU A 119 12.49 -16.77 -7.97
CA LEU A 119 13.07 -16.50 -6.66
C LEU A 119 14.17 -15.42 -6.74
N ALA A 120 14.98 -15.40 -7.80
CA ALA A 120 16.00 -14.37 -7.98
C ALA A 120 15.36 -12.96 -8.03
N GLU A 121 14.24 -12.83 -8.74
CA GLU A 121 13.44 -11.60 -8.76
C GLU A 121 12.86 -11.28 -7.38
N ALA A 122 12.24 -12.26 -6.71
CA ALA A 122 11.66 -12.08 -5.38
C ALA A 122 12.69 -11.64 -4.33
N LEU A 123 13.92 -12.18 -4.38
CA LEU A 123 15.01 -11.79 -3.49
C LEU A 123 15.51 -10.37 -3.78
N LYS A 124 15.55 -9.97 -5.06
CA LYS A 124 15.89 -8.59 -5.46
C LYS A 124 14.86 -7.60 -4.90
N GLU A 125 13.58 -7.86 -5.08
CA GLU A 125 12.52 -7.01 -4.52
C GLU A 125 12.55 -6.98 -3.00
N THR A 126 12.80 -8.12 -2.35
CA THR A 126 12.93 -8.18 -0.89
C THR A 126 14.05 -7.28 -0.38
N ARG A 127 15.20 -7.24 -1.07
CA ARG A 127 16.30 -6.32 -0.74
C ARG A 127 15.87 -4.86 -0.87
N VAL A 128 15.22 -4.49 -1.97
CA VAL A 128 14.70 -3.12 -2.18
C VAL A 128 13.66 -2.76 -1.12
N ALA A 129 12.75 -3.68 -0.79
CA ALA A 129 11.73 -3.49 0.23
C ALA A 129 12.34 -3.26 1.63
N GLU A 130 13.40 -3.99 1.96
CA GLU A 130 14.14 -3.84 3.21
C GLU A 130 14.93 -2.52 3.28
N GLU A 131 15.58 -2.12 2.19
CA GLU A 131 16.24 -0.81 2.08
C GLU A 131 15.23 0.33 2.27
N ASN A 132 14.10 0.25 1.58
CA ASN A 132 12.97 1.17 1.71
C ASN A 132 12.41 1.20 3.14
N ARG A 133 12.29 0.03 3.79
CA ARG A 133 11.85 -0.08 5.18
C ARG A 133 12.82 0.64 6.12
N ARG A 134 14.12 0.45 5.96
CA ARG A 134 15.16 1.12 6.74
C ARG A 134 15.15 2.64 6.54
N ALA A 135 15.00 3.09 5.29
CA ALA A 135 14.89 4.51 4.96
C ALA A 135 13.68 5.15 5.67
N ARG A 136 12.52 4.50 5.65
CA ARG A 136 11.33 4.96 6.39
C ARG A 136 11.56 5.03 7.89
N VAL A 137 12.21 4.03 8.49
CA VAL A 137 12.54 4.06 9.93
C VAL A 137 13.40 5.28 10.27
N VAL A 138 14.44 5.56 9.48
CA VAL A 138 15.32 6.72 9.71
C VAL A 138 14.56 8.03 9.55
N MET A 139 13.74 8.16 8.50
CA MET A 139 12.97 9.38 8.25
C MET A 139 11.89 9.61 9.31
N ASN A 140 11.16 8.57 9.72
CA ASN A 140 10.14 8.68 10.76
C ASN A 140 10.73 9.13 12.10
N ARG A 141 11.94 8.67 12.46
CA ARG A 141 12.65 9.17 13.65
C ARG A 141 12.97 10.66 13.55
N ARG A 142 13.35 11.16 12.37
CA ARG A 142 13.59 12.59 12.14
C ARG A 142 12.29 13.39 12.26
N LEU A 143 11.21 12.88 11.66
CA LEU A 143 9.88 13.51 11.75
C LEU A 143 9.39 13.59 13.20
N GLU A 144 9.57 12.52 13.98
CA GLU A 144 9.24 12.48 15.41
C GLU A 144 10.05 13.49 16.24
N GLY A 145 11.30 13.76 15.84
CA GLY A 145 12.13 14.81 16.47
C GLY A 145 11.64 16.24 16.18
N VAL A 146 11.05 16.48 15.00
CA VAL A 146 10.50 17.80 14.62
C VAL A 146 9.09 17.99 15.17
N LEU A 147 8.26 16.95 15.11
CA LEU A 147 6.87 17.00 15.54
C LEU A 147 6.58 15.84 16.51
N PRO A 148 6.80 16.06 17.82
CA PRO A 148 6.42 15.10 18.85
C PRO A 148 4.91 14.83 18.78
N GLY A 149 4.51 13.56 18.76
CA GLY A 149 3.09 13.16 18.70
C GLY A 149 2.62 12.62 17.34
N LEU A 150 3.52 12.47 16.36
CA LEU A 150 3.23 11.72 15.14
C LEU A 150 2.90 10.26 15.45
N SER A 151 1.79 9.76 14.91
CA SER A 151 1.30 8.39 15.13
C SER A 151 0.87 7.71 13.82
N ALA A 152 0.78 6.38 13.83
CA ALA A 152 0.25 5.61 12.71
C ALA A 152 -1.28 5.77 12.60
N ALA A 153 -1.84 5.46 11.41
CA ALA A 153 -3.29 5.40 11.24
C ALA A 153 -3.92 4.45 12.25
N GLY A 154 -4.92 4.91 13.00
CA GLY A 154 -5.76 4.04 13.83
C GLY A 154 -5.23 3.69 15.23
N SER A 155 -4.05 4.15 15.66
CA SER A 155 -3.68 4.06 17.08
C SER A 155 -2.50 4.97 17.46
N PRO A 156 -2.67 5.88 18.43
CA PRO A 156 -1.56 6.57 19.08
C PRO A 156 -0.62 5.63 19.86
N ARG A 157 -1.06 4.39 20.14
CA ARG A 157 -0.43 3.46 21.09
C ARG A 157 0.47 2.41 20.43
N HIS A 158 0.47 2.30 19.11
CA HIS A 158 1.26 1.32 18.37
C HIS A 158 1.99 1.98 17.20
N PRO A 159 3.12 2.69 17.46
CA PRO A 159 3.92 3.24 16.38
C PRO A 159 4.62 2.11 15.64
N GLU A 160 4.21 1.85 14.40
CA GLU A 160 5.04 1.08 13.47
C GLU A 160 6.22 1.96 13.01
N PRO A 161 7.48 1.60 13.31
CA PRO A 161 8.63 2.47 13.01
C PRO A 161 8.83 2.70 11.51
N ALA A 162 8.45 1.72 10.68
CA ALA A 162 8.59 1.76 9.23
C ALA A 162 7.31 2.21 8.51
N ARG A 163 6.38 2.87 9.22
CA ARG A 163 5.11 3.35 8.66
C ARG A 163 5.34 4.24 7.44
N SER A 164 4.47 4.08 6.44
CA SER A 164 4.39 4.96 5.27
C SER A 164 3.56 6.21 5.54
N ARG A 165 2.68 6.21 6.55
CA ARG A 165 1.80 7.33 6.84
C ARG A 165 1.76 7.65 8.33
N SER A 166 1.89 8.94 8.63
CA SER A 166 1.89 9.49 9.99
C SER A 166 0.85 10.58 10.12
N TYR A 167 0.20 10.68 11.28
CA TYR A 167 -0.84 11.65 11.59
C TYR A 167 -0.51 12.37 12.88
N TRP A 168 -0.96 13.61 12.98
CA TRP A 168 -0.96 14.37 14.23
C TRP A 168 -2.21 15.25 14.28
N TYR A 169 -2.60 15.57 15.51
CA TYR A 169 -3.79 16.37 15.80
C TYR A 169 -3.40 17.57 16.63
N GLY A 170 -3.78 18.76 16.14
CA GLY A 170 -3.46 20.07 16.71
C GLY A 170 -4.52 21.10 16.30
N GLY A 171 -4.31 22.35 16.68
CA GLY A 171 -5.30 23.42 16.50
C GLY A 171 -6.58 23.10 17.27
N GLN A 172 -7.73 23.22 16.62
CA GLN A 172 -9.04 22.91 17.18
C GLN A 172 -9.26 21.43 17.52
N TYR A 173 -8.40 20.53 17.01
CA TYR A 173 -8.48 19.09 17.24
C TYR A 173 -7.43 18.56 18.23
N SER A 174 -6.76 19.44 18.98
CA SER A 174 -5.73 19.02 19.95
C SER A 174 -6.32 18.12 21.04
N GLN A 175 -5.78 16.90 21.18
CA GLN A 175 -6.16 15.93 22.21
C GLN A 175 -4.97 15.48 23.08
N GLY A 176 -3.80 16.12 22.93
CA GLY A 176 -2.55 15.70 23.57
C GLY A 176 -1.94 16.76 24.51
N PRO A 177 -0.95 16.37 25.32
CA PRO A 177 -0.27 17.26 26.27
C PRO A 177 0.65 18.29 25.59
N THR A 178 1.02 18.06 24.31
CA THR A 178 1.85 18.97 23.54
C THR A 178 0.97 19.73 22.55
N PRO A 179 0.76 21.05 22.73
CA PRO A 179 -0.08 21.82 21.83
C PRO A 179 0.63 21.99 20.47
N VAL A 180 0.08 21.37 19.43
CA VAL A 180 0.50 21.58 18.04
C VAL A 180 -0.46 22.60 17.41
N LEU A 181 0.09 23.56 16.64
CA LEU A 181 -0.68 24.68 16.08
C LEU A 181 -1.61 24.29 14.92
N ALA A 182 -1.43 23.11 14.33
CA ALA A 182 -2.20 22.62 13.20
C ALA A 182 -2.31 21.09 13.26
N SER A 183 -3.31 20.53 12.59
CA SER A 183 -3.45 19.09 12.36
C SER A 183 -2.88 18.69 11.01
N GLY A 184 -2.65 17.39 10.78
CA GLY A 184 -2.25 16.94 9.46
C GLY A 184 -1.84 15.49 9.35
N ASN A 185 -1.33 15.15 8.18
CA ASN A 185 -0.67 13.88 7.94
C ASN A 185 0.50 14.01 6.96
N VAL A 186 1.49 13.15 7.13
CA VAL A 186 2.62 12.96 6.23
C VAL A 186 2.53 11.56 5.65
N THR A 187 2.63 11.44 4.33
CA THR A 187 2.81 10.17 3.64
C THR A 187 4.19 10.13 3.00
N LEU A 188 5.03 9.20 3.43
CA LEU A 188 6.34 8.94 2.83
C LEU A 188 6.18 8.03 1.62
N ARG A 189 6.88 8.34 0.53
CA ARG A 189 7.11 7.36 -0.54
C ARG A 189 7.92 6.18 -0.01
N ALA A 190 7.95 5.08 -0.77
CA ALA A 190 8.56 3.83 -0.34
C ALA A 190 10.02 4.00 0.11
N ASP A 191 10.80 4.78 -0.63
CA ASP A 191 12.22 5.09 -0.39
C ASP A 191 12.46 6.21 0.64
N ALA A 192 11.38 6.81 1.17
CA ALA A 192 11.41 7.95 2.10
C ALA A 192 12.18 9.19 1.58
N THR A 193 12.40 9.32 0.27
CA THR A 193 13.07 10.50 -0.31
C THR A 193 12.10 11.64 -0.58
N HIS A 194 10.82 11.32 -0.77
CA HIS A 194 9.74 12.28 -0.98
C HIS A 194 8.64 12.07 0.06
N MET A 195 7.94 13.15 0.37
CA MET A 195 6.80 13.12 1.25
C MET A 195 5.65 13.97 0.72
N ASP A 196 4.44 13.47 0.89
CA ASP A 196 3.21 14.23 0.71
C ASP A 196 2.80 14.77 2.08
N LEU A 197 2.79 16.10 2.20
CA LEU A 197 2.43 16.80 3.43
C LEU A 197 1.04 17.43 3.28
N LYS A 198 0.10 17.01 4.13
CA LYS A 198 -1.22 17.66 4.25
C LYS A 198 -1.33 18.32 5.61
N LEU A 199 -1.57 19.63 5.59
CA LEU A 199 -1.84 20.44 6.78
C LEU A 199 -3.33 20.84 6.80
N THR A 200 -3.92 20.85 8.00
CA THR A 200 -5.31 21.23 8.25
C THR A 200 -5.33 22.15 9.46
N ASP A 201 -6.19 23.17 9.44
CA ASP A 201 -6.33 24.13 10.54
C ASP A 201 -5.03 24.89 10.85
N VAL A 202 -4.37 25.37 9.79
CA VAL A 202 -3.13 26.15 9.91
C VAL A 202 -3.49 27.63 10.11
N PRO A 203 -2.97 28.31 11.15
CA PRO A 203 -3.09 29.75 11.28
C PRO A 203 -2.56 30.46 10.02
N ALA A 204 -3.29 31.45 9.50
CA ALA A 204 -3.00 32.07 8.20
C ALA A 204 -1.54 32.57 8.06
N GLU A 205 -1.03 33.24 9.10
CA GLU A 205 0.37 33.72 9.16
C GLU A 205 1.40 32.59 9.08
N LEU A 206 1.12 31.44 9.71
CA LEU A 206 1.96 30.26 9.61
C LEU A 206 1.89 29.65 8.20
N GLY A 207 0.70 29.66 7.58
CA GLY A 207 0.51 29.22 6.21
C GLY A 207 1.34 30.04 5.21
N LEU A 208 1.35 31.37 5.34
CA LEU A 208 2.17 32.25 4.50
C LEU A 208 3.65 31.94 4.62
N ARG A 209 4.18 31.79 5.84
CA ARG A 209 5.58 31.43 6.08
C ARG A 209 5.96 30.08 5.45
N ILE A 210 5.06 29.09 5.50
CA ILE A 210 5.29 27.80 4.85
C ILE A 210 5.36 27.95 3.34
N LEU A 211 4.47 28.73 2.72
CA LEU A 211 4.48 28.99 1.28
C LEU A 211 5.75 29.75 0.84
N GLU A 212 6.22 30.72 1.63
CA GLU A 212 7.48 31.45 1.40
C GLU A 212 8.70 30.51 1.44
N MET A 213 8.72 29.53 2.34
CA MET A 213 9.79 28.52 2.37
C MET A 213 9.76 27.60 1.13
N LEU A 214 8.57 27.27 0.62
CA LEU A 214 8.42 26.39 -0.56
C LEU A 214 8.77 27.08 -1.87
N ARG A 215 8.53 28.39 -1.96
CA ARG A 215 8.96 29.23 -3.06
C ARG A 215 9.76 30.38 -2.48
N PRO A 216 11.10 30.25 -2.33
CA PRO A 216 11.94 31.38 -1.98
C PRO A 216 11.81 32.39 -3.12
N SER A 217 10.86 33.30 -2.99
CA SER A 217 10.75 34.42 -3.92
C SER A 217 12.01 35.25 -3.69
N PRO A 218 12.73 35.66 -4.75
CA PRO A 218 13.56 36.84 -4.60
C PRO A 218 12.62 37.94 -4.08
N VAL A 219 13.10 38.67 -3.08
CA VAL A 219 12.43 39.85 -2.54
C VAL A 219 11.83 40.61 -3.73
N LEU A 220 10.52 40.80 -3.74
CA LEU A 220 9.88 41.70 -4.70
C LEU A 220 10.31 43.12 -4.32
N GLU A 221 11.50 43.52 -4.77
CA GLU A 221 11.91 44.91 -4.77
C GLU A 221 11.12 45.60 -5.88
N GLY A 222 10.07 46.30 -5.47
CA GLY A 222 9.24 47.11 -6.34
C GLY A 222 8.32 47.97 -5.51
N VAL A 223 8.36 49.29 -5.76
CA VAL A 223 7.41 50.23 -5.19
C VAL A 223 6.00 49.82 -5.64
N VAL A 224 5.08 49.64 -4.68
CA VAL A 224 3.65 49.52 -4.97
C VAL A 224 3.21 50.82 -5.63
N THR A 225 3.17 50.84 -6.95
CA THR A 225 2.50 51.90 -7.68
C THR A 225 1.01 51.65 -7.54
N GLY A 226 0.32 52.55 -6.83
CA GLY A 226 -1.13 52.53 -6.75
C GLY A 226 -1.69 52.50 -8.17
N ARG A 227 -2.39 51.43 -8.52
CA ARG A 227 -3.08 51.32 -9.81
C ARG A 227 -4.11 52.44 -9.84
N ALA A 228 -3.95 53.42 -10.73
CA ALA A 228 -5.01 54.37 -11.02
C ALA A 228 -6.20 53.57 -11.57
N ILE A 229 -7.22 53.39 -10.73
CA ILE A 229 -8.50 52.83 -11.15
C ILE A 229 -9.21 53.99 -11.86
N GLU A 230 -9.29 53.93 -13.19
CA GLU A 230 -10.24 54.79 -13.89
C GLU A 230 -11.66 54.44 -13.40
N PRO A 231 -12.49 55.44 -13.03
CA PRO A 231 -13.86 55.18 -12.61
C PRO A 231 -14.62 54.52 -13.76
N ALA A 232 -15.23 53.37 -13.46
CA ALA A 232 -16.02 52.61 -14.42
C ALA A 232 -17.12 53.51 -15.01
N ARG A 233 -17.02 53.83 -16.30
CA ARG A 233 -18.12 54.43 -17.06
C ARG A 233 -19.25 53.39 -17.16
N ALA A 234 -20.36 53.67 -16.48
CA ALA A 234 -21.60 52.92 -16.65
C ALA A 234 -22.27 53.30 -17.97
N ALA A 235 -22.41 52.35 -18.88
CA ALA A 235 -23.47 52.32 -19.89
C ALA A 235 -23.59 50.89 -20.45
N LEU A 236 -24.39 50.05 -19.80
CA LEU A 236 -24.99 48.90 -20.48
C LEU A 236 -26.41 49.29 -20.89
N PRO A 237 -26.81 49.09 -22.16
CA PRO A 237 -28.17 49.39 -22.60
C PRO A 237 -29.18 48.45 -21.91
N GLN A 238 -30.32 49.03 -21.55
CA GLN A 238 -31.39 48.35 -20.83
C GLN A 238 -32.00 47.25 -21.72
N ALA A 239 -32.02 46.01 -21.23
CA ALA A 239 -32.65 44.90 -21.93
C ALA A 239 -34.18 44.99 -21.81
N GLU A 240 -34.88 45.19 -22.94
CA GLU A 240 -36.32 45.01 -23.02
C GLU A 240 -36.68 43.55 -22.73
N ARG A 241 -37.38 43.31 -21.63
CA ARG A 241 -37.86 41.98 -21.23
C ARG A 241 -39.33 41.87 -21.64
N LEU A 242 -39.59 41.27 -22.80
CA LEU A 242 -40.94 40.83 -23.20
C LEU A 242 -41.24 39.49 -22.51
N ILE A 243 -42.21 39.46 -21.59
CA ILE A 243 -42.73 38.23 -20.98
C ILE A 243 -44.05 37.87 -21.66
N PRO A 244 -44.15 36.72 -22.35
CA PRO A 244 -45.41 36.27 -22.94
C PRO A 244 -46.45 35.94 -21.85
N GLY A 245 -47.61 36.63 -21.88
CA GLY A 245 -48.77 36.32 -21.03
C GLY A 245 -49.19 37.41 -20.02
N GLU A 246 -48.54 38.58 -19.99
CA GLU A 246 -48.94 39.67 -19.11
C GLU A 246 -50.14 40.45 -19.70
N LEU A 247 -51.26 40.45 -18.99
CA LEU A 247 -52.48 41.20 -19.31
C LEU A 247 -52.26 42.69 -19.04
N VAL A 248 -52.27 43.50 -20.09
CA VAL A 248 -52.20 44.97 -20.00
C VAL A 248 -53.54 45.51 -19.52
N ASP A 249 -53.59 46.01 -18.29
CA ASP A 249 -54.78 46.67 -17.75
C ASP A 249 -55.02 48.00 -18.48
N ARG A 250 -56.08 48.03 -19.28
CA ARG A 250 -56.66 49.24 -19.89
C ARG A 250 -57.71 49.82 -18.95
N THR A 251 -57.40 50.95 -18.31
CA THR A 251 -58.35 52.04 -18.00
C THR A 251 -57.58 53.24 -17.46
N ARG A 252 -57.88 54.51 -17.76
CA ARG A 252 -58.72 55.17 -18.78
C ARG A 252 -58.41 56.67 -18.66
N SER A 253 -58.42 57.34 -19.81
CA SER A 253 -58.62 58.78 -20.06
C SER A 253 -59.20 59.63 -18.92
N THR A 254 -58.60 60.79 -18.68
CA THR A 254 -59.32 62.06 -18.50
C THR A 254 -58.58 63.19 -19.21
N ASP A 255 -58.97 63.45 -20.46
CA ASP A 255 -58.98 64.82 -20.98
C ASP A 255 -60.02 65.62 -20.18
N ALA A 256 -59.61 66.75 -19.64
CA ALA A 256 -60.50 67.83 -19.25
C ALA A 256 -60.27 68.97 -20.24
N GLU A 257 -61.19 69.07 -21.18
CA GLU A 257 -61.36 70.12 -22.16
C GLU A 257 -61.90 71.40 -21.47
N ALA A 258 -61.25 72.54 -21.72
CA ALA A 258 -61.85 73.87 -21.62
C ALA A 258 -61.16 74.81 -22.62
N LEU A 259 -61.76 74.87 -23.82
CA LEU A 259 -61.64 75.87 -24.88
C LEU A 259 -62.14 77.28 -24.41
N PRO A 260 -62.24 78.32 -25.27
CA PRO A 260 -61.18 79.00 -26.04
C PRO A 260 -61.36 80.55 -25.98
N ALA A 261 -60.50 81.32 -26.67
CA ALA A 261 -60.90 82.60 -27.27
C ALA A 261 -59.95 82.97 -28.42
N GLY A 262 -60.44 82.91 -29.67
CA GLY A 262 -59.96 83.77 -30.77
C GLY A 262 -60.79 85.06 -30.81
N PRO A 263 -60.72 85.90 -31.85
CA PRO A 263 -59.90 85.85 -33.06
C PRO A 263 -58.62 86.71 -33.02
#